data_AF-A0A954A8I7-F1
#
_entry.id   AF-A0A954A8I7-F1
#
_cell.length_a   1.000
_cell.length_b   1.000
_cell.length_c   1.000
_cell.angle_alpha   90.00
_cell.angle_beta   90.00
_cell.angle_gamma   90.00
#
_symmetry.space_group_name_H-M   'P 1'
#
loop_
_entity.id
_entity.type
_entity.pdbx_description
1 polymer ?
#
loop_
_entity_poly.entity_id
_entity_poly.type
_entity_poly.pdbx_seq_one_letter_code
_entity_poly.pdbx_strand_id
1 'polypeptide(L)'
;FAAGGASISYQWRFEGVDISGATSSNLLIAGVTPADFGSYECTLTNMCGSTTSLSAMLSESAPTAITAQPVGVMGCIGAPFSLSVGATGTGVLEYQWRLDGVDIAGANAATYTVDFATTGDNGSYDCIVTGDCTSVLSDAVTVTVELCGELIRRGDANSDGVVNVADAIFIINWQFLSGPQLCLKAMDSNDDGLVNVADVVFLIVWAFQGGAEPPAPFSACGIDPTLDSLSCDAYTGCP
;
A
#
# COMPACT_ATOMS: atom_id res chain seq x y z
N PHE A 1 -54.30 37.70 30.61
CA PHE A 1 -53.48 36.50 30.81
C PHE A 1 -52.03 36.87 30.56
N ALA A 2 -51.26 37.14 31.61
CA ALA A 2 -49.81 37.25 31.49
C ALA A 2 -49.28 35.82 31.56
N ALA A 3 -48.84 35.28 30.42
CA ALA A 3 -48.05 34.06 30.40
C ALA A 3 -46.68 34.41 30.98
N GLY A 4 -46.51 34.26 32.30
CA GLY A 4 -45.20 34.29 32.92
C GLY A 4 -44.39 33.15 32.31
N GLY A 5 -43.33 33.48 31.58
CA GLY A 5 -42.40 32.49 31.06
C GLY A 5 -41.90 31.67 32.24
N ALA A 6 -42.21 30.38 32.25
CA ALA A 6 -41.79 29.50 33.33
C ALA A 6 -40.26 29.54 33.42
N SER A 7 -39.74 30.04 34.54
CA SER A 7 -38.30 30.04 34.78
C SER A 7 -37.86 28.60 34.97
N ILE A 8 -36.92 28.15 34.14
CA ILE A 8 -36.29 26.83 34.25
C ILE A 8 -35.09 26.99 35.17
N SER A 9 -34.98 26.16 36.20
CA SER A 9 -33.75 26.00 36.97
C SER A 9 -32.98 24.78 36.49
N TYR A 10 -31.65 24.87 36.59
CA TYR A 10 -30.72 23.82 36.24
C TYR A 10 -29.99 23.36 37.50
N GLN A 11 -29.63 22.09 37.57
CA GLN A 11 -28.72 21.54 38.56
C GLN A 11 -27.89 20.44 37.90
N TRP A 12 -26.59 20.70 37.74
CA TRP A 12 -25.67 19.69 37.23
C TRP A 12 -25.29 18.69 38.31
N ARG A 13 -25.06 17.45 37.89
CA ARG A 13 -24.70 16.31 38.73
C ARG A 13 -23.48 15.62 38.13
N PHE A 14 -22.57 15.19 38.99
CA PHE A 14 -21.43 14.34 38.65
C PHE A 14 -21.59 13.01 39.40
N GLU A 15 -21.57 11.90 38.67
CA GLU A 15 -21.79 10.56 39.24
C GLU A 15 -23.07 10.47 40.11
N GLY A 16 -24.13 11.17 39.68
CA GLY A 16 -25.41 11.25 40.38
C GLY A 16 -25.44 12.15 41.61
N VAL A 17 -24.37 12.90 41.91
CA VAL A 17 -24.30 13.85 43.03
C VAL A 17 -24.34 15.29 42.53
N ASP A 18 -25.18 16.13 43.13
CA ASP A 18 -25.30 17.54 42.76
C ASP A 18 -23.95 18.27 42.90
N ILE A 19 -23.52 18.94 41.83
CA ILE A 19 -22.35 19.80 41.84
C ILE A 19 -22.77 21.15 42.44
N SER A 20 -22.20 21.50 43.59
CA SER A 20 -22.58 22.71 44.32
C SER A 20 -22.42 23.97 43.46
N GLY A 21 -23.49 24.77 43.36
CA GLY A 21 -23.50 26.03 42.62
C GLY A 21 -23.58 25.92 41.09
N ALA A 22 -23.60 24.70 40.53
CA ALA A 22 -23.71 24.49 39.10
C ALA A 22 -25.16 24.55 38.61
N THR A 23 -25.73 25.76 38.58
CA THR A 23 -27.15 26.01 38.26
C THR A 23 -27.37 26.78 36.96
N SER A 24 -26.33 26.93 36.15
CA SER A 24 -26.39 27.54 34.82
C SER A 24 -26.78 26.51 33.76
N SER A 25 -27.31 26.99 32.63
CA SER A 25 -27.64 26.13 31.49
C SER A 25 -26.42 25.44 30.85
N ASN A 26 -25.21 25.89 31.17
CA ASN A 26 -23.94 25.29 30.78
C ASN A 26 -23.10 25.00 32.02
N LEU A 27 -22.40 23.85 32.03
CA LEU A 27 -21.37 23.53 33.03
C LEU A 27 -20.00 23.85 32.46
N LEU A 28 -19.21 24.64 33.20
CA LEU A 28 -17.82 24.93 32.89
C LEU A 28 -16.93 24.27 33.94
N ILE A 29 -16.04 23.37 33.51
CA ILE A 29 -14.99 22.79 34.33
C ILE A 29 -13.67 23.39 33.85
N ALA A 30 -13.05 24.24 34.68
CA ALA A 30 -11.79 24.88 34.34
C ALA A 30 -10.61 24.00 34.79
N GLY A 31 -9.66 23.74 33.88
CA GLY A 31 -8.46 22.95 34.20
C GLY A 31 -8.79 21.51 34.59
N VAL A 32 -9.49 20.80 33.70
CA VAL A 32 -9.92 19.40 33.89
C VAL A 32 -8.75 18.54 34.39
N THR A 33 -9.02 17.79 35.46
CA THR A 33 -8.12 16.80 36.05
C THR A 33 -8.73 15.40 35.95
N PRO A 34 -7.95 14.32 36.18
CA PRO A 34 -8.52 12.97 36.20
C PRO A 34 -9.65 12.75 37.23
N ALA A 35 -9.74 13.59 38.27
CA ALA A 35 -10.82 13.50 39.25
C ALA A 35 -12.18 13.98 38.71
N ASP A 36 -12.17 14.71 37.59
CA ASP A 36 -13.37 15.20 36.91
C ASP A 36 -13.86 14.18 35.86
N PHE A 37 -13.16 13.07 35.62
CA PHE A 37 -13.61 12.06 34.67
C PHE A 37 -14.76 11.25 35.24
N GLY A 38 -15.83 11.12 34.47
CA GLY A 38 -17.06 10.43 34.86
C GLY A 38 -18.29 10.96 34.15
N SER A 39 -19.45 10.54 34.65
CA SER A 39 -20.76 10.84 34.08
C SER A 39 -21.33 12.16 34.61
N TYR A 40 -21.70 13.04 33.68
CA TYR A 40 -22.38 14.30 33.95
C TYR A 40 -23.81 14.28 33.43
N GLU A 41 -24.74 14.76 34.25
CA GLU A 41 -26.14 14.95 33.85
C GLU A 41 -26.69 16.25 34.44
N CYS A 42 -27.71 16.82 33.81
CA CYS A 42 -28.36 18.03 34.29
C CYS A 42 -29.83 17.75 34.57
N THR A 43 -30.28 18.09 35.78
CA THR A 43 -31.71 18.11 36.12
C THR A 43 -32.27 19.50 35.83
N LEU A 44 -33.29 19.56 34.98
CA LEU A 44 -34.05 20.76 34.65
C LEU A 44 -35.36 20.73 35.44
N THR A 45 -35.68 21.82 36.12
CA THR A 45 -36.93 21.92 36.90
C THR A 45 -37.72 23.16 36.50
N ASN A 46 -39.03 23.01 36.36
CA ASN A 46 -39.98 24.11 36.23
C ASN A 46 -41.19 23.88 37.15
N MET A 47 -42.19 24.76 37.08
CA MET A 47 -43.39 24.66 37.93
C MET A 47 -44.22 23.38 37.74
N CYS A 48 -44.04 22.66 36.64
CA CYS A 48 -44.77 21.43 36.31
C CYS A 48 -44.01 20.16 36.70
N GLY A 49 -42.72 20.25 37.07
CA GLY A 49 -41.92 19.10 37.48
C GLY A 49 -40.45 19.22 37.07
N SER A 50 -39.75 18.09 37.12
CA SER A 50 -38.33 17.98 36.77
C SER A 50 -38.08 16.87 35.76
N THR A 51 -37.07 17.05 34.92
CA THR A 51 -36.53 16.01 34.02
C THR A 51 -35.00 16.05 34.06
N THR A 52 -34.35 14.91 33.89
CA THR A 52 -32.89 14.81 33.85
C THR A 52 -32.45 14.50 32.43
N SER A 53 -31.38 15.14 31.99
CA SER A 53 -30.79 14.89 30.68
C SER A 53 -30.28 13.45 30.57
N LEU A 54 -29.92 13.04 29.35
CA LEU A 54 -29.02 11.90 29.20
C LEU A 54 -27.66 12.23 29.84
N SER A 55 -26.97 11.19 30.28
CA SER A 55 -25.62 11.30 30.80
C SER A 55 -24.61 11.56 29.68
N ALA A 56 -23.70 12.50 29.90
CA ALA A 56 -22.52 12.76 29.08
C ALA A 56 -21.27 12.27 29.82
N MET A 57 -20.45 11.44 29.18
CA MET A 57 -19.23 10.92 29.78
C MET A 57 -18.05 11.84 29.47
N LEU A 58 -17.35 12.31 30.50
CA LEU A 58 -16.03 12.93 30.38
C LEU A 58 -14.96 11.88 30.68
N SER A 59 -14.02 11.66 29.77
CA SER A 59 -12.96 10.67 29.93
C SER A 59 -11.61 11.19 29.45
N GLU A 60 -10.55 10.50 29.85
CA GLU A 60 -9.22 10.74 29.31
C GLU A 60 -9.17 10.41 27.82
N SER A 61 -8.45 11.24 27.05
CA SER A 61 -8.14 10.95 25.65
C SER A 61 -6.71 10.46 25.54
N ALA A 62 -6.52 9.25 25.01
CA ALA A 62 -5.21 8.70 24.75
C ALA A 62 -4.58 9.44 23.55
N PRO A 63 -3.32 9.91 23.68
CA PRO A 63 -2.62 10.52 22.56
C PRO A 63 -2.40 9.49 21.46
N THR A 64 -2.34 9.96 20.22
CA THR A 64 -2.02 9.11 19.07
C THR A 64 -0.58 8.63 19.19
N ALA A 65 -0.37 7.32 19.03
CA ALA A 65 0.94 6.69 19.07
C ALA A 65 1.02 5.57 18.03
N ILE A 66 2.20 5.43 17.41
CA ILE A 66 2.49 4.34 16.48
C ILE A 66 2.90 3.11 17.29
N THR A 67 2.24 1.99 17.00
CA THR A 67 2.46 0.69 17.66
C THR A 67 3.19 -0.30 16.74
N ALA A 68 3.16 -0.09 15.43
CA ALA A 68 3.94 -0.84 14.46
C ALA A 68 4.38 0.08 13.31
N GLN A 69 5.68 0.12 13.07
CA GLN A 69 6.26 0.87 11.96
C GLN A 69 6.06 0.13 10.63
N PRO A 70 6.01 0.85 9.49
CA PRO A 70 6.08 0.22 8.19
C PRO A 70 7.41 -0.51 8.00
N VAL A 71 7.42 -1.43 7.03
CA VAL A 71 8.61 -2.17 6.63
C VAL A 71 8.82 -1.92 5.15
N GLY A 72 10.07 -1.62 4.77
CA GLY A 72 10.44 -1.40 3.38
C GLY A 72 10.24 -2.65 2.52
N VAL A 73 10.05 -2.44 1.22
CA VAL A 73 9.81 -3.52 0.26
C VAL A 73 10.87 -3.48 -0.83
N MET A 74 11.40 -4.65 -1.16
CA MET A 74 12.11 -4.89 -2.41
C MET A 74 11.23 -5.80 -3.26
N GLY A 75 10.79 -5.29 -4.41
CA GLY A 75 9.76 -5.92 -5.22
C GLY A 75 10.06 -5.84 -6.71
N CYS A 76 9.22 -6.54 -7.46
CA CYS A 76 9.34 -6.68 -8.91
C CYS A 76 8.38 -5.74 -9.62
N ILE A 77 8.81 -5.15 -10.74
CA ILE A 77 7.88 -4.42 -11.64
C ILE A 77 6.70 -5.34 -11.99
N GLY A 78 5.49 -4.80 -11.92
CA GLY A 78 4.23 -5.50 -12.19
C GLY A 78 3.69 -6.33 -11.02
N ALA A 79 4.49 -6.62 -9.99
CA ALA A 79 4.01 -7.31 -8.80
C ALA A 79 3.35 -6.31 -7.83
N PRO A 80 2.35 -6.75 -7.03
CA PRO A 80 1.78 -5.90 -6.01
C PRO A 80 2.70 -5.76 -4.80
N PHE A 81 2.61 -4.63 -4.08
CA PHE A 81 3.17 -4.48 -2.74
C PHE A 81 2.22 -3.72 -1.82
N SER A 82 2.46 -3.83 -0.52
CA SER A 82 1.76 -3.04 0.48
C SER A 82 2.68 -2.57 1.61
N LEU A 83 2.33 -1.41 2.17
CA LEU A 83 2.91 -0.85 3.38
C LEU A 83 1.80 -0.73 4.41
N SER A 84 2.11 -0.99 5.68
CA SER A 84 1.12 -0.87 6.77
C SER A 84 1.73 -0.20 7.98
N VAL A 85 0.95 0.64 8.66
CA VAL A 85 1.30 1.24 9.94
C VAL A 85 0.25 0.86 10.98
N GLY A 86 0.71 0.46 12.16
CA GLY A 86 -0.16 0.22 13.32
C GLY A 86 -0.17 1.44 14.22
N ALA A 87 -1.35 1.89 14.65
CA ALA A 87 -1.49 3.03 15.54
C ALA A 87 -2.65 2.88 16.53
N THR A 88 -2.57 3.63 17.63
CA THR A 88 -3.61 3.74 18.67
C THR A 88 -3.81 5.21 19.02
N GLY A 89 -5.02 5.58 19.45
CA GLY A 89 -5.35 6.92 19.94
C GLY A 89 -6.84 7.03 20.19
N THR A 90 -7.28 8.09 20.86
CA THR A 90 -8.70 8.41 20.99
C THR A 90 -9.25 9.00 19.69
N GLY A 91 -10.50 8.62 19.36
CA GLY A 91 -11.21 9.09 18.18
C GLY A 91 -11.02 8.19 16.97
N VAL A 92 -11.46 8.71 15.82
CA VAL A 92 -11.19 8.07 14.51
C VAL A 92 -9.80 8.47 14.09
N LEU A 93 -8.94 7.50 13.83
CA LEU A 93 -7.59 7.76 13.31
C LEU A 93 -7.65 8.01 11.81
N GLU A 94 -7.09 9.14 11.39
CA GLU A 94 -6.90 9.51 9.99
C GLU A 94 -5.45 9.23 9.58
N TYR A 95 -5.26 8.75 8.35
CA TYR A 95 -3.96 8.36 7.81
C TYR A 95 -3.67 9.18 6.55
N GLN A 96 -2.39 9.45 6.29
CA GLN A 96 -1.92 10.00 5.02
C GLN A 96 -0.52 9.46 4.72
N TRP A 97 -0.42 8.58 3.73
CA TRP A 97 0.87 8.11 3.23
C TRP A 97 1.54 9.15 2.34
N ARG A 98 2.86 9.20 2.39
CA ARG A 98 3.68 10.11 1.59
C ARG A 98 4.79 9.35 0.90
N LEU A 99 5.13 9.80 -0.30
CA LEU A 99 6.29 9.37 -1.07
C LEU A 99 7.24 10.56 -1.16
N ASP A 100 8.47 10.39 -0.66
CA ASP A 100 9.51 11.41 -0.62
C ASP A 100 9.03 12.73 0.02
N GLY A 101 8.20 12.59 1.05
CA GLY A 101 7.60 13.70 1.81
C GLY A 101 6.39 14.37 1.16
N VAL A 102 5.91 13.88 0.01
CA VAL A 102 4.72 14.39 -0.69
C VAL A 102 3.53 13.45 -0.50
N ASP A 103 2.37 14.02 -0.15
CA ASP A 103 1.14 13.27 0.07
C ASP A 103 0.70 12.49 -1.19
N ILE A 104 0.47 11.19 -1.02
CA ILE A 104 -0.10 10.33 -2.05
C ILE A 104 -1.63 10.49 -2.01
N ALA A 105 -2.21 11.00 -3.10
CA ALA A 105 -3.64 11.26 -3.18
C ALA A 105 -4.46 9.97 -2.94
N GLY A 106 -5.37 10.02 -1.96
CA GLY A 106 -6.27 8.90 -1.64
C GLY A 106 -5.65 7.79 -0.78
N ALA A 107 -4.36 7.88 -0.42
CA ALA A 107 -3.71 6.91 0.46
C ALA A 107 -3.99 7.22 1.94
N ASN A 108 -5.26 7.06 2.35
CA ASN A 108 -5.80 7.51 3.63
C ASN A 108 -6.25 6.38 4.57
N ALA A 109 -5.68 5.19 4.38
CA ALA A 109 -5.91 4.02 5.22
C ALA A 109 -4.61 3.59 5.93
N ALA A 110 -4.77 2.78 7.00
CA ALA A 110 -3.64 2.20 7.72
C ALA A 110 -2.72 1.34 6.84
N THR A 111 -3.26 0.81 5.72
CA THR A 111 -2.51 0.06 4.71
C THR A 111 -2.60 0.80 3.37
N TYR A 112 -1.45 1.01 2.74
CA TYR A 112 -1.33 1.48 1.36
C TYR A 112 -0.92 0.31 0.46
N THR A 113 -1.62 0.12 -0.66
CA THR A 113 -1.39 -0.98 -1.59
C THR A 113 -1.20 -0.43 -3.00
N VAL A 114 -0.24 -1.00 -3.71
CA VAL A 114 -0.05 -0.82 -5.15
C VAL A 114 -0.23 -2.17 -5.81
N ASP A 115 -1.18 -2.28 -6.75
CA ASP A 115 -1.50 -3.55 -7.40
C ASP A 115 -0.46 -3.95 -8.46
N PHE A 116 0.12 -2.95 -9.13
CA PHE A 116 1.10 -3.14 -10.21
C PHE A 116 2.25 -2.15 -10.03
N ALA A 117 3.32 -2.60 -9.39
CA ALA A 117 4.46 -1.75 -9.10
C ALA A 117 5.21 -1.32 -10.38
N THR A 118 5.71 -0.09 -10.36
CA THR A 118 6.53 0.50 -11.41
C THR A 118 7.79 1.09 -10.79
N THR A 119 8.78 1.44 -11.61
CA THR A 119 9.97 2.18 -11.12
C THR A 119 9.64 3.57 -10.60
N GLY A 120 8.45 4.10 -10.91
CA GLY A 120 7.95 5.36 -10.35
C GLY A 120 7.52 5.26 -8.89
N ASP A 121 7.31 4.04 -8.37
CA ASP A 121 6.97 3.78 -6.97
C ASP A 121 8.23 3.65 -6.08
N ASN A 122 9.42 3.92 -6.63
CA ASN A 122 10.66 3.95 -5.88
C ASN A 122 10.76 5.20 -5.03
N GLY A 123 11.13 5.03 -3.76
CA GLY A 123 11.44 6.15 -2.88
C GLY A 123 11.27 5.85 -1.41
N SER A 124 11.22 6.91 -0.62
CA SER A 124 11.06 6.87 0.83
C SER A 124 9.60 7.09 1.20
N TYR A 125 8.99 6.10 1.84
CA TYR A 125 7.60 6.14 2.29
C TYR A 125 7.52 6.37 3.80
N ASP A 126 6.62 7.25 4.20
CA ASP A 126 6.21 7.42 5.59
C ASP A 126 4.70 7.70 5.67
N CYS A 127 4.12 7.66 6.87
CA CYS A 127 2.70 7.88 7.09
C CYS A 127 2.47 8.82 8.27
N ILE A 128 1.63 9.83 8.05
CA ILE A 128 1.10 10.69 9.11
C ILE A 128 -0.16 10.03 9.66
N VAL A 129 -0.22 9.81 10.97
CA VAL A 129 -1.41 9.34 11.67
C VAL A 129 -1.91 10.44 12.60
N THR A 130 -3.14 10.88 12.40
CA THR A 130 -3.78 11.94 13.17
C THR A 130 -4.95 11.38 13.96
N GLY A 131 -4.97 11.63 15.27
CA GLY A 131 -6.12 11.38 16.14
C GLY A 131 -6.54 12.67 16.84
N ASP A 132 -7.51 12.57 17.75
CA ASP A 132 -8.18 13.75 18.34
C ASP A 132 -7.23 14.70 19.08
N CYS A 133 -6.15 14.17 19.68
CA CYS A 133 -5.22 14.95 20.50
C CYS A 133 -3.93 15.32 19.78
N THR A 134 -3.37 14.39 19.00
CA THR A 134 -2.03 14.52 18.41
C THR A 134 -1.95 13.89 17.03
N SER A 135 -1.03 14.42 16.23
CA SER A 135 -0.58 13.83 14.98
C SER A 135 0.85 13.31 15.17
N VAL A 136 1.13 12.12 14.66
CA VAL A 136 2.43 11.45 14.73
C VAL A 136 2.86 11.00 13.35
N LEU A 137 4.17 11.04 13.09
CA LEU A 137 4.78 10.61 11.84
C LEU A 137 5.49 9.27 12.05
N SER A 138 5.32 8.32 11.12
CA SER A 138 6.03 7.05 11.14
C SER A 138 7.52 7.20 10.82
N ASP A 139 8.28 6.15 11.09
CA ASP A 139 9.61 6.05 10.50
C ASP A 139 9.47 5.93 8.97
N ALA A 140 10.47 6.48 8.27
CA ALA A 140 10.53 6.39 6.82
C ALA A 140 11.17 5.06 6.39
N VAL A 141 10.57 4.40 5.40
CA VAL A 141 11.05 3.14 4.82
C VAL A 141 11.27 3.25 3.33
N THR A 142 12.27 2.55 2.82
CA THR A 142 12.57 2.54 1.38
C THR A 142 11.76 1.45 0.68
N VAL A 143 11.13 1.82 -0.44
CA VAL A 143 10.60 0.86 -1.42
C VAL A 143 11.52 0.89 -2.64
N THR A 144 11.90 -0.31 -3.09
CA THR A 144 12.70 -0.54 -4.30
C THR A 144 11.96 -1.54 -5.19
N VAL A 145 11.68 -1.13 -6.41
CA VAL A 145 10.97 -1.84 -7.46
C VAL A 145 11.93 -1.90 -8.64
N GLU A 146 12.30 -3.12 -9.00
CA GLU A 146 13.23 -3.40 -10.09
C GLU A 146 12.69 -4.53 -10.99
N LEU A 147 13.32 -4.70 -12.15
CA LEU A 147 13.02 -5.87 -12.97
C LEU A 147 13.45 -7.12 -12.21
N CYS A 148 12.54 -8.07 -12.04
CA CYS A 148 12.85 -9.38 -11.50
C CYS A 148 12.77 -10.41 -12.61
N GLY A 149 13.70 -11.35 -12.60
CA GLY A 149 13.67 -12.46 -13.53
C GLY A 149 15.01 -13.14 -13.63
N GLU A 150 15.04 -14.19 -14.43
CA GLU A 150 16.27 -14.88 -14.76
C GLU A 150 17.08 -14.05 -15.77
N LEU A 151 18.41 -14.14 -15.66
CA LEU A 151 19.29 -13.58 -16.68
C LEU A 151 19.26 -14.50 -17.90
N ILE A 152 18.79 -13.96 -19.01
CA ILE A 152 18.73 -14.67 -20.28
C ILE A 152 19.53 -13.94 -21.34
N ARG A 153 19.84 -14.66 -22.41
CA ARG A 153 20.19 -14.08 -23.70
C ARG A 153 19.12 -14.48 -24.71
N ARG A 154 18.32 -13.51 -25.15
CA ARG A 154 17.25 -13.71 -26.13
C ARG A 154 17.82 -14.35 -27.39
N GLY A 155 17.14 -15.37 -27.89
CA GLY A 155 17.59 -16.16 -29.04
C GLY A 155 18.54 -17.31 -28.72
N ASP A 156 19.13 -17.42 -27.52
CA ASP A 156 19.96 -18.57 -27.10
C ASP A 156 19.06 -19.69 -26.54
N ALA A 157 18.22 -20.23 -27.42
CA ALA A 157 17.21 -21.21 -27.07
C ALA A 157 17.80 -22.51 -26.49
N ASN A 158 18.99 -22.92 -26.93
CA ASN A 158 19.65 -24.13 -26.44
C ASN A 158 20.51 -23.90 -25.17
N SER A 159 20.59 -22.64 -24.70
CA SER A 159 21.32 -22.22 -23.49
C SER A 159 22.84 -22.52 -23.53
N ASP A 160 23.45 -22.49 -24.71
CA ASP A 160 24.90 -22.70 -24.90
C ASP A 160 25.72 -21.40 -24.81
N GLY A 161 25.04 -20.27 -24.62
CA GLY A 161 25.64 -18.94 -24.49
C GLY A 161 25.87 -18.23 -25.82
N VAL A 162 25.56 -18.85 -26.96
CA VAL A 162 25.84 -18.34 -28.30
C VAL A 162 24.61 -18.42 -29.21
N VAL A 163 24.02 -17.27 -29.52
CA VAL A 163 22.90 -17.21 -30.48
C VAL A 163 23.35 -17.54 -31.91
N ASN A 164 22.89 -18.66 -32.45
CA ASN A 164 23.22 -19.18 -33.77
C ASN A 164 22.10 -20.09 -34.36
N VAL A 165 22.38 -20.82 -35.43
CA VAL A 165 21.38 -21.68 -36.12
C VAL A 165 20.93 -22.87 -35.26
N ALA A 166 21.75 -23.32 -34.31
CA ALA A 166 21.41 -24.38 -33.38
C ALA A 166 20.21 -23.99 -32.51
N ASP A 167 20.03 -22.70 -32.20
CA ASP A 167 18.90 -22.20 -31.44
C ASP A 167 17.60 -22.27 -32.22
N ALA A 168 17.63 -21.89 -33.50
CA ALA A 168 16.48 -22.04 -34.39
C ALA A 168 16.05 -23.51 -34.49
N ILE A 169 17.01 -24.44 -34.57
CA ILE A 169 16.74 -25.88 -34.55
C ILE A 169 16.16 -26.32 -33.20
N PHE A 170 16.65 -25.75 -32.10
CA PHE A 170 16.15 -26.05 -30.76
C PHE A 170 14.68 -25.65 -30.61
N ILE A 171 14.29 -24.46 -31.08
CA ILE A 171 12.89 -24.00 -31.08
C ILE A 171 12.00 -24.94 -31.90
N ILE A 172 12.45 -25.35 -33.10
CA ILE A 172 11.72 -26.32 -33.95
C ILE A 172 11.55 -27.66 -33.22
N ASN A 173 12.62 -28.17 -32.59
CA ASN A 173 12.60 -29.44 -31.87
C ASN A 173 11.59 -29.40 -30.71
N TRP A 174 11.59 -28.33 -29.92
CA TRP A 174 10.60 -28.14 -28.86
C TRP A 174 9.18 -28.09 -29.42
N GLN A 175 8.94 -27.28 -30.46
CA GLN A 175 7.59 -27.03 -30.96
C GLN A 175 6.95 -28.25 -31.66
N PHE A 176 7.74 -29.03 -32.43
CA PHE A 176 7.19 -30.05 -33.32
C PHE A 176 7.66 -31.47 -33.02
N LEU A 177 8.74 -31.64 -32.25
CA LEU A 177 9.38 -32.94 -32.01
C LEU A 177 9.44 -33.32 -30.53
N SER A 178 8.63 -32.66 -29.68
CA SER A 178 8.59 -32.86 -28.24
C SER A 178 9.97 -32.75 -27.58
N GLY A 179 10.79 -31.82 -28.08
CA GLY A 179 12.10 -31.49 -27.52
C GLY A 179 11.99 -30.89 -26.12
N PRO A 180 13.11 -30.82 -25.38
CA PRO A 180 13.12 -30.25 -24.04
C PRO A 180 12.80 -28.75 -24.07
N GLN A 181 12.12 -28.27 -23.02
CA GLN A 181 11.98 -26.85 -22.72
C GLN A 181 13.09 -26.44 -21.76
N LEU A 182 13.80 -25.36 -22.09
CA LEU A 182 14.79 -24.76 -21.18
C LEU A 182 14.28 -23.40 -20.72
N CYS A 183 14.22 -22.43 -21.64
CA CYS A 183 13.83 -21.07 -21.33
C CYS A 183 12.93 -20.51 -22.42
N LEU A 184 11.62 -20.39 -22.15
CA LEU A 184 10.67 -19.87 -23.13
C LEU A 184 10.95 -18.41 -23.47
N LYS A 185 11.44 -17.62 -22.50
CA LYS A 185 11.87 -16.24 -22.75
C LYS A 185 13.07 -16.14 -23.71
N ALA A 186 14.01 -17.09 -23.66
CA ALA A 186 15.12 -17.13 -24.62
C ALA A 186 14.66 -17.63 -26.00
N MET A 187 13.62 -18.46 -26.06
CA MET A 187 13.05 -18.99 -27.29
C MET A 187 12.16 -17.97 -28.03
N ASP A 188 11.46 -17.09 -27.30
CA ASP A 188 10.71 -15.95 -27.83
C ASP A 188 11.70 -14.87 -28.33
N SER A 189 12.18 -15.08 -29.54
CA SER A 189 13.28 -14.35 -30.14
C SER A 189 12.85 -13.02 -30.73
N ASN A 190 11.57 -12.89 -31.08
CA ASN A 190 10.99 -11.64 -31.57
C ASN A 190 10.27 -10.83 -30.46
N ASP A 191 10.18 -11.38 -29.24
CA ASP A 191 9.63 -10.74 -28.03
C ASP A 191 8.15 -10.35 -28.20
N ASP A 192 7.37 -11.23 -28.83
CA ASP A 192 5.93 -11.03 -29.06
C ASP A 192 5.02 -11.71 -28.01
N GLY A 193 5.63 -12.40 -27.04
CA GLY A 193 4.97 -13.11 -25.95
C GLY A 193 4.54 -14.53 -26.33
N LEU A 194 4.88 -15.03 -27.52
CA LEU A 194 4.49 -16.35 -28.02
C LEU A 194 5.65 -17.09 -28.68
N VAL A 195 6.13 -18.18 -28.06
CA VAL A 195 7.11 -19.06 -28.71
C VAL A 195 6.48 -19.85 -29.87
N ASN A 196 6.82 -19.49 -31.11
CA ASN A 196 6.33 -20.11 -32.32
C ASN A 196 7.31 -20.06 -33.52
N VAL A 197 6.83 -20.42 -34.73
CA VAL A 197 7.68 -20.46 -35.94
C VAL A 197 8.16 -19.07 -36.35
N ALA A 198 7.49 -18.00 -35.92
CA ALA A 198 7.92 -16.63 -36.13
C ALA A 198 9.28 -16.38 -35.47
N ASP A 199 9.55 -16.95 -34.29
CA ASP A 199 10.86 -16.84 -33.61
C ASP A 199 11.99 -17.48 -34.40
N VAL A 200 11.72 -18.67 -34.93
CA VAL A 200 12.65 -19.40 -35.81
C VAL A 200 12.98 -18.55 -37.03
N VAL A 201 11.96 -18.01 -37.70
CA VAL A 201 12.13 -17.17 -38.87
C VAL A 201 12.89 -15.90 -38.50
N PHE A 202 12.56 -15.29 -37.35
CA PHE A 202 13.22 -14.08 -36.87
C PHE A 202 14.72 -14.29 -36.66
N LEU A 203 15.13 -15.35 -35.94
CA LEU A 203 16.55 -15.68 -35.73
C LEU A 203 17.29 -15.93 -37.04
N ILE A 204 16.70 -16.67 -37.97
CA ILE A 204 17.33 -16.98 -39.26
C ILE A 204 17.47 -15.71 -40.13
N VAL A 205 16.45 -14.85 -40.13
CA VAL A 205 16.46 -13.59 -40.88
C VAL A 205 17.52 -12.64 -40.32
N TRP A 206 17.63 -12.52 -39.00
CA TRP A 206 18.72 -11.80 -38.35
C TRP A 206 20.10 -12.38 -38.72
N ALA A 207 20.29 -13.70 -38.54
CA ALA A 207 21.59 -14.34 -38.69
C ALA A 207 22.14 -14.36 -40.13
N PHE A 208 21.27 -14.45 -41.14
CA PHE A 208 21.69 -14.69 -42.54
C PHE A 208 21.18 -13.68 -43.56
N GLN A 209 20.12 -12.92 -43.24
CA GLN A 209 19.49 -12.00 -44.20
C GLN A 209 19.65 -10.53 -43.82
N GLY A 210 20.42 -10.22 -42.77
CA GLY A 210 20.61 -8.85 -42.30
C GLY A 210 19.36 -8.25 -41.67
N GLY A 211 18.54 -9.08 -41.03
CA GLY A 211 17.37 -8.66 -40.26
C GLY A 211 17.72 -7.83 -39.03
N ALA A 212 16.68 -7.36 -38.34
CA ALA A 212 16.82 -6.67 -37.06
C ALA A 212 17.43 -7.61 -36.00
N GLU A 213 18.27 -7.04 -35.14
CA GLU A 213 18.79 -7.72 -33.95
C GLU A 213 17.64 -8.08 -32.99
N PRO A 214 17.67 -9.26 -32.34
CA PRO A 214 16.67 -9.61 -31.33
C PRO A 214 16.53 -8.52 -30.26
N PRO A 215 15.31 -8.25 -29.78
CA PRO A 215 15.08 -7.32 -28.68
C PRO A 215 15.89 -7.67 -27.44
N ALA A 216 16.09 -6.69 -26.57
CA ALA A 216 16.80 -6.92 -25.32
C ALA A 216 16.11 -8.03 -24.49
N PRO A 217 16.87 -8.85 -23.76
CA PRO A 217 18.34 -8.83 -23.61
C PRO A 217 19.05 -9.74 -24.63
N PHE A 218 19.84 -9.20 -25.57
CA PHE A 218 20.48 -9.99 -26.63
C PHE A 218 22.00 -9.78 -26.74
N SER A 219 22.46 -8.53 -26.73
CA SER A 219 23.87 -8.17 -26.87
C SER A 219 24.72 -8.56 -25.65
N ALA A 220 24.06 -8.70 -24.49
CA ALA A 220 24.57 -9.30 -23.28
C ALA A 220 23.41 -9.97 -22.53
N CYS A 221 23.77 -10.84 -21.59
CA CYS A 221 22.82 -11.35 -20.61
C CYS A 221 22.12 -10.22 -19.85
N GLY A 222 20.82 -10.36 -19.64
CA GLY A 222 20.02 -9.39 -18.91
C GLY A 222 18.69 -9.99 -18.46
N ILE A 223 18.00 -9.24 -17.61
CA ILE A 223 16.62 -9.56 -17.26
C ILE A 223 15.74 -9.12 -18.42
N ASP A 224 14.76 -9.97 -18.76
CA ASP A 224 13.76 -9.65 -19.74
C ASP A 224 12.95 -8.40 -19.35
N PRO A 225 13.02 -7.30 -20.12
CA PRO A 225 12.30 -6.08 -19.79
C PRO A 225 10.80 -6.16 -20.09
N THR A 226 10.35 -7.17 -20.87
CA THR A 226 8.94 -7.34 -21.18
C THR A 226 8.25 -8.18 -20.10
N LEU A 227 7.10 -7.66 -19.67
CA LEU A 227 6.22 -8.38 -18.77
C LEU A 227 5.30 -9.26 -19.60
N ASP A 228 5.54 -10.56 -19.53
CA ASP A 228 4.72 -11.60 -20.15
C ASP A 228 4.57 -12.80 -19.19
N SER A 229 3.84 -13.82 -19.63
CA SER A 229 3.65 -15.06 -18.86
C SER A 229 4.69 -16.14 -19.16
N LEU A 230 5.71 -15.86 -19.97
CA LEU A 230 6.75 -16.82 -20.32
C LEU A 230 7.71 -16.98 -19.14
N SER A 231 8.15 -18.21 -18.91
CA SER A 231 9.06 -18.56 -17.83
C SER A 231 10.25 -19.33 -18.37
N CYS A 232 11.25 -19.52 -17.52
CA CYS A 232 12.39 -20.37 -17.81
C CYS A 232 12.46 -21.44 -16.73
N ASP A 233 12.54 -22.70 -17.17
CA ASP A 233 12.65 -23.88 -16.29
C ASP A 233 14.12 -24.12 -15.91
N ALA A 234 15.02 -23.79 -16.85
CA ALA A 234 16.45 -23.76 -16.66
C ALA A 234 17.10 -22.88 -17.74
N TYR A 235 18.08 -22.08 -17.36
CA TYR A 235 18.91 -21.35 -18.31
C TYR A 235 20.36 -21.26 -17.82
N THR A 236 21.29 -21.81 -18.62
CA THR A 236 22.73 -21.86 -18.30
C THR A 236 23.60 -21.05 -19.26
N GLY A 237 22.98 -20.32 -20.19
CA GLY A 237 23.68 -19.51 -21.19
C GLY A 237 24.29 -18.22 -20.63
N CYS A 238 23.94 -17.86 -19.39
CA CYS A 238 24.48 -16.69 -18.70
C CYS A 238 25.45 -17.07 -17.55
N PRO A 239 26.55 -16.32 -17.35
CA PRO A 239 27.50 -16.52 -16.23
C PRO A 239 26.92 -16.27 -14.84
#